data_AF-A0A0A3YL98-F1
#
_entry.id   AF-A0A0A3YL98-F1
#
_cell.length_a   1.000
_cell.length_b   1.000
_cell.length_c   1.000
_cell.angle_alpha   90.00
_cell.angle_beta   90.00
_cell.angle_gamma   90.00
#
_symmetry.space_group_name_H-M   'P 1'
#
loop_
_entity.id
_entity.type
_entity.pdbx_description
1 polymer ?
#
loop_
_entity_poly.entity_id
_entity_poly.type
_entity_poly.pdbx_seq_one_letter_code
_entity_poly.pdbx_strand_id
1 'polypeptide(L)'
;MSGEAFGKCACRITPRSTGIDELPWGSHLCQFFANGDELRDAIVPYFKAGLENDERCLLVAMAPFGADDAHSALRAAVGDFDRRELEKQIEIHDVRTWYAAAGAIDSERMADGLLAQRRAGA
;
A
#
# COMPACT_ATOMS: atom_id res chain seq x y z
N MET A 1 -35.13 3.61 -24.04
CA MET A 1 -33.71 3.40 -24.39
C MET A 1 -32.95 4.68 -24.05
N SER A 2 -32.40 4.79 -22.84
CA SER A 2 -31.60 5.94 -22.41
C SER A 2 -30.48 5.46 -21.49
N GLY A 3 -29.27 6.00 -21.72
CA GLY A 3 -28.13 6.16 -20.78
C GLY A 3 -27.61 4.90 -20.07
N GLU A 4 -26.34 4.74 -19.73
CA GLU A 4 -25.30 5.73 -19.48
C GLU A 4 -23.92 5.16 -19.86
N ALA A 5 -22.98 6.09 -19.97
CA ALA A 5 -21.62 5.92 -20.43
C ALA A 5 -20.81 4.92 -19.58
N PHE A 6 -20.27 3.90 -20.25
CA PHE A 6 -19.11 3.17 -19.76
C PHE A 6 -17.92 4.14 -19.78
N GLY A 7 -17.56 4.65 -18.60
CA GLY A 7 -16.44 5.56 -18.41
C GLY A 7 -15.15 4.98 -18.98
N LYS A 8 -14.62 5.62 -20.01
CA LYS A 8 -13.25 5.43 -20.49
C LYS A 8 -12.28 5.87 -19.41
N CYS A 9 -11.68 4.93 -18.67
CA CYS A 9 -10.37 5.16 -18.07
C CYS A 9 -9.33 5.21 -19.21
N ALA A 10 -9.26 6.34 -19.91
CA ALA A 10 -8.15 6.64 -20.80
C ALA A 10 -7.01 7.19 -19.94
N CYS A 11 -6.20 6.29 -19.37
CA CYS A 11 -4.92 6.69 -18.80
C CYS A 11 -4.01 7.17 -19.94
N ARG A 12 -4.02 8.49 -20.17
CA ARG A 12 -3.09 9.15 -21.09
C ARG A 12 -1.86 9.51 -20.26
N ILE A 13 -0.78 8.73 -20.39
CA ILE A 13 0.48 9.00 -19.70
C ILE A 13 1.02 10.34 -20.25
N THR A 14 0.80 11.41 -19.49
CA THR A 14 1.53 12.68 -19.62
C THR A 14 2.44 12.83 -18.41
N PRO A 15 3.72 13.20 -18.55
CA PRO A 15 4.57 13.51 -17.40
C PRO A 15 4.13 14.87 -16.84
N ARG A 16 3.21 14.81 -15.88
CA ARG A 16 2.89 15.85 -14.91
C ARG A 16 2.99 15.16 -13.54
N SER A 17 3.14 15.92 -12.46
CA SER A 17 3.34 15.42 -11.08
C SER A 17 2.62 14.09 -10.80
N THR A 18 3.21 13.23 -9.97
CA THR A 18 2.86 11.81 -9.74
C THR A 18 1.37 11.52 -9.48
N GLY A 19 0.52 12.54 -9.34
CA GLY A 19 -0.95 12.43 -9.30
C GLY A 19 -1.45 11.94 -7.95
N ILE A 20 -0.54 11.73 -7.01
CA ILE A 20 -0.77 11.24 -5.65
C ILE A 20 -0.80 12.43 -4.66
N ASP A 21 -0.38 13.62 -5.08
CA ASP A 21 -0.22 14.81 -4.23
C ASP A 21 -1.56 15.34 -3.67
N GLU A 22 -2.68 15.07 -4.35
CA GLU A 22 -4.02 15.55 -3.98
C GLU A 22 -5.05 14.41 -4.02
N LEU A 23 -4.83 13.36 -3.24
CA LEU A 23 -5.80 12.28 -3.09
C LEU A 23 -6.76 12.54 -1.92
N PRO A 24 -8.10 12.55 -2.15
CA PRO A 24 -9.07 12.53 -1.07
C PRO A 24 -8.85 11.33 -0.14
N TRP A 25 -9.18 11.51 1.14
CA TRP A 25 -9.15 10.39 2.09
C TRP A 25 -10.08 9.26 1.62
N GLY A 26 -9.63 8.01 1.77
CA GLY A 26 -10.35 6.83 1.30
C GLY A 26 -10.21 6.55 -0.21
N SER A 27 -9.30 7.23 -0.92
CA SER A 27 -9.05 6.95 -2.34
C SER A 27 -8.43 5.56 -2.56
N HIS A 28 -8.93 4.85 -3.57
CA HIS A 28 -8.34 3.60 -4.05
C HIS A 28 -7.59 3.87 -5.36
N LEU A 29 -6.28 3.59 -5.37
CA LEU A 29 -5.43 3.79 -6.54
C LEU A 29 -4.96 2.44 -7.10
N CYS A 30 -4.95 2.34 -8.43
CA CYS A 30 -4.35 1.22 -9.16
C CYS A 30 -3.27 1.76 -10.10
N GLN A 31 -2.09 1.13 -10.08
CA GLN A 31 -0.96 1.45 -10.95
C GLN A 31 -0.49 0.17 -11.64
N PHE A 32 -0.08 0.30 -12.89
CA PHE A 32 0.47 -0.81 -13.68
C PHE A 32 1.99 -0.68 -13.78
N PHE A 33 2.69 -1.80 -13.62
CA PHE A 33 4.14 -1.87 -13.64
C PHE A 33 4.57 -3.00 -14.59
N ALA A 34 5.67 -2.81 -15.30
CA ALA A 34 6.20 -3.82 -16.20
C ALA A 34 6.94 -4.95 -15.47
N ASN A 35 7.52 -4.66 -14.30
CA ASN A 35 8.32 -5.60 -13.52
C ASN A 35 8.37 -5.21 -12.02
N GLY A 36 9.07 -6.03 -11.21
CA GLY A 36 9.21 -5.81 -9.77
C GLY A 36 10.04 -4.60 -9.38
N ASP A 37 11.01 -4.19 -10.22
CA ASP A 37 11.83 -3.00 -9.95
C ASP A 37 11.00 -1.72 -10.10
N GLU A 38 10.17 -1.62 -11.15
CA GLU A 38 9.24 -0.49 -11.30
C GLU A 38 8.21 -0.41 -10.15
N LEU A 39 7.71 -1.58 -9.71
CA LEU A 39 6.83 -1.64 -8.55
C LEU A 39 7.56 -1.18 -7.28
N ARG A 40 8.80 -1.63 -7.05
CA ARG A 40 9.65 -1.20 -5.94
C ARG A 40 9.86 0.32 -5.95
N ASP A 41 10.19 0.88 -7.11
CA ASP A 41 10.49 2.31 -7.28
C ASP A 41 9.27 3.19 -6.99
N ALA A 42 8.05 2.66 -7.13
CA ALA A 42 6.82 3.35 -6.73
C ALA A 42 6.46 3.13 -5.25
N ILE A 43 6.58 1.89 -4.77
CA ILE A 43 6.15 1.48 -3.41
C ILE A 43 7.07 2.04 -2.33
N VAL A 44 8.39 1.98 -2.52
CA VAL A 44 9.35 2.38 -1.48
C VAL A 44 9.20 3.87 -1.10
N PRO A 45 9.15 4.83 -2.05
CA PRO A 45 8.94 6.23 -1.70
C PRO A 45 7.59 6.51 -1.05
N TYR A 46 6.53 5.82 -1.48
CA TYR A 46 5.18 5.98 -0.92
C TYR A 46 5.14 5.59 0.57
N PHE A 47 5.61 4.38 0.90
CA PHE A 47 5.63 3.91 2.29
C PHE A 47 6.63 4.67 3.15
N LYS A 48 7.78 5.07 2.60
CA LYS A 48 8.73 5.93 3.31
C LYS A 48 8.08 7.26 3.72
N ALA A 49 7.40 7.94 2.80
CA ALA A 49 6.73 9.19 3.11
C ALA A 49 5.63 9.01 4.17
N GLY A 50 4.84 7.94 4.09
CA GLY A 50 3.84 7.62 5.11
C GLY A 50 4.48 7.41 6.49
N LEU A 51 5.56 6.61 6.56
CA LEU A 51 6.30 6.38 7.81
C LEU A 51 6.91 7.67 8.37
N GLU A 52 7.52 8.52 7.54
CA GLU A 52 8.09 9.81 7.95
C GLU A 52 7.01 10.77 8.50
N ASN A 53 5.77 10.63 8.05
CA ASN A 53 4.60 11.38 8.53
C ASN A 53 3.84 10.68 9.68
N ASP A 54 4.43 9.67 10.31
CA ASP A 54 3.85 8.88 11.40
C ASP A 54 2.53 8.16 11.06
N GLU A 55 2.32 7.86 9.78
CA GLU A 55 1.20 7.05 9.33
C GLU A 55 1.37 5.58 9.72
N ARG A 56 0.24 4.86 9.78
CA ARG A 56 0.28 3.40 9.89
C ARG A 56 0.09 2.80 8.51
N CYS A 57 1.01 1.93 8.15
CA CYS A 57 1.13 1.39 6.82
C CYS A 57 0.81 -0.10 6.81
N LEU A 58 0.03 -0.54 5.82
CA LEU A 58 -0.19 -1.95 5.52
C LEU A 58 0.24 -2.21 4.08
N LEU A 59 1.15 -3.15 3.89
CA LEU A 59 1.58 -3.63 2.58
C LEU A 59 1.27 -5.12 2.45
N VAL A 60 0.39 -5.47 1.52
CA VAL A 60 0.15 -6.86 1.14
C VAL A 60 0.85 -7.10 -0.19
N ALA A 61 1.99 -7.78 -0.16
CA ALA A 61 2.92 -7.93 -1.29
C ALA A 61 2.74 -9.26 -2.02
N MET A 62 3.05 -9.26 -3.32
CA MET A 62 3.05 -10.46 -4.17
C MET A 62 4.07 -10.34 -5.30
N ALA A 63 4.48 -11.48 -5.86
CA ALA A 63 5.36 -11.51 -7.02
C ALA A 63 4.85 -10.56 -8.14
N PRO A 64 5.73 -9.79 -8.80
CA PRO A 64 7.20 -9.93 -8.81
C PRO A 64 7.97 -9.21 -7.68
N PHE A 65 7.29 -8.53 -6.74
CA PHE A 65 7.91 -7.87 -5.59
C PHE A 65 7.28 -8.41 -4.30
N GLY A 66 7.89 -9.46 -3.75
CA GLY A 66 7.35 -10.21 -2.62
C GLY A 66 7.51 -9.49 -1.28
N ALA A 67 6.98 -10.10 -0.21
CA ALA A 67 7.10 -9.56 1.14
C ALA A 67 8.57 -9.40 1.56
N ASP A 68 9.41 -10.40 1.31
CA ASP A 68 10.85 -10.34 1.65
C ASP A 68 11.59 -9.24 0.87
N ASP A 69 11.23 -9.04 -0.40
CA ASP A 69 11.77 -7.95 -1.23
C ASP A 69 11.35 -6.59 -0.64
N ALA A 70 10.09 -6.46 -0.22
CA ALA A 70 9.55 -5.26 0.40
C ALA A 70 10.23 -4.94 1.74
N HIS A 71 10.38 -5.93 2.63
CA HIS A 71 11.13 -5.76 3.88
C HIS A 71 12.56 -5.29 3.62
N SER A 72 13.26 -5.94 2.70
CA SER A 72 14.65 -5.60 2.37
C SER A 72 14.78 -4.20 1.78
N ALA A 73 13.88 -3.84 0.86
CA ALA A 73 13.90 -2.54 0.20
C ALA A 73 13.53 -1.38 1.15
N LEU A 74 12.54 -1.57 2.02
CA LEU A 74 12.13 -0.56 2.99
C LEU A 74 13.14 -0.40 4.13
N ARG A 75 13.73 -1.49 4.62
CA ARG A 75 14.84 -1.45 5.59
C ARG A 75 16.05 -0.68 5.04
N ALA A 76 16.34 -0.81 3.75
CA ALA A 76 17.41 -0.04 3.12
C ALA A 76 17.07 1.46 2.95
N ALA A 77 15.80 1.82 2.83
CA ALA A 77 15.34 3.18 2.55
C ALA A 77 15.00 4.02 3.79
N VAL A 78 14.65 3.36 4.90
CA VAL A 78 14.19 3.95 6.16
C VAL A 78 15.12 3.52 7.29
N GLY A 79 15.89 4.47 7.85
CA GLY A 79 16.99 4.16 8.78
C GLY A 79 16.56 3.52 10.11
N ASP A 80 15.34 3.76 10.56
CA ASP A 80 14.75 3.19 11.79
C ASP A 80 13.62 2.20 11.50
N PHE A 81 13.62 1.60 10.30
CA PHE A 81 12.60 0.66 9.84
C PHE A 81 12.30 -0.45 10.85
N ASP A 82 13.34 -1.11 11.38
CA ASP A 82 13.17 -2.23 12.31
C ASP A 82 12.42 -1.83 13.59
N ARG A 83 12.64 -0.61 14.08
CA ARG A 83 11.93 -0.06 15.24
C ARG A 83 10.45 0.18 14.88
N ARG A 84 10.19 0.78 13.72
CA ARG A 84 8.84 1.07 13.23
C ARG A 84 8.04 -0.20 12.97
N GLU A 85 8.69 -1.23 12.45
CA GLU A 85 8.11 -2.56 12.26
C GLU A 85 7.77 -3.22 13.60
N LEU A 86 8.68 -3.18 14.57
CA LEU A 86 8.44 -3.69 15.93
C LEU A 86 7.26 -2.98 16.62
N GLU A 87 7.13 -1.68 16.43
CA GLU A 87 6.04 -0.84 16.95
C GLU A 87 4.73 -1.02 16.16
N LYS A 88 4.71 -1.86 15.12
CA LYS A 88 3.58 -2.07 14.20
C LYS A 88 3.11 -0.77 13.54
N GLN A 89 4.04 0.14 13.27
CA GLN A 89 3.77 1.29 12.41
C GLN A 89 3.66 0.86 10.95
N ILE A 90 4.39 -0.17 10.55
CA ILE A 90 4.20 -0.85 9.26
C ILE A 90 4.03 -2.34 9.46
N GLU A 91 3.09 -2.92 8.71
CA GLU A 91 2.90 -4.35 8.59
C GLU A 91 3.03 -4.77 7.13
N ILE A 92 3.86 -5.79 6.86
CA ILE A 92 4.08 -6.34 5.53
C ILE A 92 3.67 -7.80 5.54
N HIS A 93 2.81 -8.19 4.60
CA HIS A 93 2.25 -9.53 4.52
C HIS A 93 2.36 -10.08 3.11
N ASP A 94 2.62 -11.38 2.98
CA ASP A 94 2.49 -12.07 1.69
C ASP A 94 1.00 -12.25 1.34
N VAL A 95 0.64 -11.96 0.09
CA VAL A 95 -0.75 -12.04 -0.39
C VAL A 95 -1.37 -13.42 -0.15
N ARG A 96 -0.61 -14.51 -0.31
CA ARG A 96 -1.15 -15.86 -0.22
C ARG A 96 -1.52 -16.19 1.22
N THR A 97 -0.65 -15.82 2.15
CA THR A 97 -0.90 -15.98 3.59
C THR A 97 -2.02 -15.06 4.06
N TRP A 98 -2.03 -13.81 3.59
CA TRP A 98 -3.04 -12.82 3.98
C TRP A 98 -4.44 -13.25 3.57
N TYR A 99 -4.62 -13.67 2.31
CA TYR A 99 -5.93 -14.11 1.82
C TYR A 99 -6.35 -15.47 2.38
N ALA A 100 -5.41 -16.38 2.63
CA ALA A 100 -5.71 -17.65 3.29
C ALA A 100 -6.26 -17.44 4.71
N ALA A 101 -5.80 -16.41 5.42
CA ALA A 101 -6.28 -16.07 6.75
C ALA A 101 -7.57 -15.22 6.73
N ALA A 102 -7.76 -14.38 5.71
CA ALA A 102 -8.86 -13.41 5.66
C ALA A 102 -10.20 -13.96 5.13
N GLY A 103 -10.19 -15.02 4.33
CA GLY A 103 -11.39 -15.42 3.57
C GLY A 103 -11.71 -14.42 2.45
N ALA A 104 -12.96 -13.97 2.31
CA ALA A 104 -13.28 -12.87 1.39
C ALA A 104 -12.67 -11.55 1.91
N ILE A 105 -12.09 -10.73 1.02
CA ILE A 105 -11.59 -9.40 1.40
C ILE A 105 -12.78 -8.55 1.87
N ASP A 106 -12.74 -8.16 3.14
CA ASP A 106 -13.65 -7.19 3.74
C ASP A 106 -12.82 -5.99 4.18
N SER A 107 -12.88 -4.93 3.37
CA SER A 107 -12.13 -3.69 3.57
C SER A 107 -12.46 -3.02 4.91
N GLU A 108 -13.72 -3.12 5.34
CA GLU A 108 -14.21 -2.52 6.60
C GLU A 108 -13.64 -3.29 7.79
N ARG A 109 -13.70 -4.62 7.74
CA ARG A 109 -13.07 -5.48 8.75
C ARG A 109 -11.55 -5.29 8.82
N MET A 110 -10.87 -5.10 7.68
CA MET A 110 -9.43 -4.82 7.65
C MET A 110 -9.09 -3.47 8.28
N ALA A 111 -9.86 -2.43 7.96
CA ALA A 111 -9.72 -1.11 8.57
C ALA A 111 -10.00 -1.16 10.08
N ASP A 112 -11.06 -1.84 10.50
CA ASP A 112 -11.43 -2.01 11.90
C ASP A 112 -10.37 -2.77 12.69
N GLY A 113 -9.75 -3.79 12.10
CA GLY A 113 -8.62 -4.50 12.69
C GLY A 113 -7.44 -3.57 13.00
N LEU A 114 -7.07 -2.73 12.02
CA LEU A 114 -6.00 -1.73 12.17
C LEU A 114 -6.37 -0.64 13.19
N LEU A 115 -7.63 -0.19 13.19
CA LEU A 115 -8.13 0.79 14.16
C LEU A 115 -8.18 0.23 15.58
N ALA A 116 -8.55 -1.04 15.76
CA ALA A 116 -8.56 -1.70 17.06
C ALA A 116 -7.15 -1.82 17.66
N GLN A 117 -6.15 -2.12 16.83
CA GLN A 117 -4.75 -2.16 17.26
C GLN A 117 -4.22 -0.80 17.71
N ARG A 118 -4.72 0.31 17.13
CA ARG A 118 -4.37 1.66 17.62
C ARG A 118 -4.81 1.92 19.07
N ARG A 119 -5.92 1.31 19.52
CA ARG A 119 -6.43 1.48 20.88
C ARG A 119 -5.75 0.58 21.90
N ALA A 120 -5.16 -0.53 21.46
CA ALA A 120 -4.48 -1.49 22.33
C ALA A 120 -3.01 -1.15 22.62
N GLY A 121 -2.43 -0.19 21.87
CA GLY A 121 -1.06 0.31 22.06
C GLY A 121 -0.97 1.73 22.61
N ALA A 122 -2.03 2.24 23.26
CA ALA A 122 -2.10 3.54 23.94
C ALA A 122 -2.13 3.35 25.46
#